data_AF-A0A535MX69-F1
#
_entry.id   AF-A0A535MX69-F1
#
_cell.length_a   1.000
_cell.length_b   1.000
_cell.length_c   1.000
_cell.angle_alpha   90.00
_cell.angle_beta   90.00
_cell.angle_gamma   90.00
#
_symmetry.space_group_name_H-M   'P 1'
#
loop_
_entity.id
_entity.type
_entity.pdbx_description
1 polymer ?
#
loop_
_entity_poly.entity_id
_entity_poly.type
_entity_poly.pdbx_seq_one_letter_code
_entity_poly.pdbx_strand_id
1 'polypeptide(L)' 'MKPLNAELAARAWDFAQGLDLEAYRRLEDEVRASWPATAGLRGLDFDRAVLAYIAERWLIDPKAA' A
#
# COMPACT_ATOMS: atom_id res chain seq x y z
N MET A 1 -8.56 4.12 9.68
CA MET A 1 -7.13 4.05 9.31
C MET A 1 -6.32 4.66 10.42
N LYS A 2 -5.40 3.90 11.03
CA LYS A 2 -4.38 4.50 11.90
C LYS A 2 -3.47 5.37 11.01
N PRO A 3 -2.98 6.52 11.48
CA PRO A 3 -2.08 7.34 10.68
C PRO A 3 -0.80 6.55 10.39
N LEU A 4 -0.42 6.50 9.12
CA LEU A 4 0.85 5.93 8.69
C LEU A 4 1.98 6.80 9.25
N ASN A 5 2.74 6.28 10.23
CA ASN A 5 3.91 6.99 10.74
C ASN A 5 5.05 6.93 9.71
N ALA A 6 6.03 7.82 9.83
CA ALA A 6 7.10 7.96 8.84
C ALA A 6 7.94 6.68 8.67
N GLU A 7 8.16 5.92 9.75
CA GLU A 7 8.91 4.67 9.71
C GLU A 7 8.17 3.56 8.94
N LEU A 8 6.86 3.40 9.18
CA LEU A 8 6.04 2.45 8.43
C LEU A 8 5.91 2.85 6.96
N ALA A 9 5.79 4.14 6.66
CA ALA A 9 5.78 4.63 5.29
C ALA A 9 7.08 4.29 4.56
N ALA A 10 8.24 4.50 5.20
CA ALA A 10 9.54 4.17 4.62
C ALA A 10 9.66 2.66 4.33
N ARG A 11 9.28 1.81 5.29
CA ARG A 11 9.32 0.35 5.11
C ARG A 11 8.37 -0.14 4.02
N ALA A 12 7.18 0.45 3.93
CA ALA A 12 6.22 0.13 2.87
C ALA A 12 6.74 0.58 1.49
N TRP A 13 7.45 1.71 1.43
CA TRP A 13 8.07 2.21 0.22
C TRP A 13 9.23 1.31 -0.23
N ASP A 14 10.07 0.86 0.69
CA ASP A 14 11.14 -0.10 0.38
C ASP A 14 10.58 -1.44 -0.14
N PHE A 15 9.48 -1.92 0.44
CA PHE A 15 8.78 -3.10 -0.07
C PHE A 15 8.28 -2.88 -1.50
N ALA A 16 7.59 -1.76 -1.75
CA ALA A 16 7.05 -1.42 -3.06
C ALA A 16 8.15 -1.32 -4.14
N GLN A 17 9.31 -0.75 -3.80
CA GLN A 17 10.47 -0.67 -4.70
C GLN A 17 11.07 -2.04 -5.07
N GLY A 18 10.87 -3.06 -4.23
CA GLY A 18 11.30 -4.43 -4.51
C GLY A 18 10.38 -5.19 -5.47
N LEU A 19 9.20 -4.64 -5.79
CA LEU A 19 8.25 -5.27 -6.70
C LEU A 19 8.62 -4.99 -8.15
N ASP A 20 8.45 -5.99 -9.01
CA ASP A 20 8.42 -5.74 -10.44
C ASP A 20 7.14 -5.00 -10.85
N LEU A 21 7.11 -4.52 -12.10
CA LEU A 21 6.00 -3.72 -12.60
C LEU A 21 4.66 -4.47 -12.61
N GLU A 22 4.67 -5.79 -12.82
CA GLU A 22 3.44 -6.58 -12.85
C GLU A 22 2.90 -6.79 -11.43
N ALA A 23 3.77 -7.13 -10.50
CA ALA A 23 3.45 -7.26 -9.08
C ALA A 23 2.96 -5.93 -8.49
N TYR A 24 3.60 -4.81 -8.85
CA TYR A 24 3.15 -3.48 -8.42
C TYR A 24 1.75 -3.16 -8.96
N ARG A 25 1.47 -3.43 -10.24
CA ARG A 25 0.13 -3.23 -10.81
C ARG A 25 -0.94 -4.08 -10.14
N ARG A 26 -0.65 -5.35 -9.86
CA ARG A 26 -1.57 -6.23 -9.13
C ARG A 26 -1.86 -5.68 -7.73
N LEU A 27 -0.84 -5.14 -7.06
CA LEU A 27 -1.01 -4.48 -5.77
C LEU A 27 -1.92 -3.24 -5.89
N GLU A 28 -1.74 -2.41 -6.92
CA GLU A 28 -2.63 -1.26 -7.16
C GLU A 28 -4.09 -1.70 -7.37
N ASP A 29 -4.31 -2.78 -8.11
CA ASP A 29 -5.64 -3.35 -8.33
C ASP A 29 -6.24 -3.91 -7.03
N GLU A 30 -5.45 -4.59 -6.21
CA GLU A 30 -5.85 -5.08 -4.89
C GLU A 30 -6.24 -3.94 -3.94
N VAL A 31 -5.49 -2.84 -3.94
CA VAL A 31 -5.79 -1.64 -3.16
C VAL A 31 -7.14 -1.07 -3.59
N ARG A 32 -7.40 -0.98 -4.90
CA ARG A 32 -8.67 -0.48 -5.44
C ARG A 32 -9.84 -1.39 -5.10
N ALA A 33 -9.64 -2.69 -5.17
CA ALA A 33 -10.65 -3.69 -4.82
C ALA A 33 -10.96 -3.68 -3.31
N SER A 34 -9.93 -3.54 -2.48
CA SER A 34 -10.06 -3.57 -1.03
C SER A 34 -10.63 -2.26 -0.47
N TRP A 35 -10.20 -1.12 -1.02
CA TRP A 35 -10.55 0.21 -0.55
C TRP A 35 -11.25 1.01 -1.65
N PRO A 36 -12.60 0.93 -1.76
CA PRO A 36 -13.38 1.62 -2.79
C PRO A 36 -13.16 3.14 -2.83
N ALA A 37 -12.81 3.76 -1.70
CA ALA A 37 -12.47 5.19 -1.62
C ALA A 37 -11.26 5.58 -2.48
N THR A 38 -10.42 4.62 -2.86
CA THR A 38 -9.24 4.85 -3.72
C THR A 38 -9.57 4.86 -5.21
N ALA A 39 -10.78 4.47 -5.62
CA ALA A 39 -11.18 4.37 -7.03
C ALA A 39 -10.97 5.67 -7.82
N GLY A 40 -11.21 6.83 -7.18
CA GLY A 40 -11.00 8.15 -7.77
C GLY A 40 -9.60 8.75 -7.56
N LEU A 41 -8.76 8.15 -6.71
CA LEU A 41 -7.46 8.70 -6.36
C LEU A 41 -6.43 8.47 -7.48
N ARG A 42 -5.54 9.44 -7.63
CA ARG A 42 -4.44 9.45 -8.60
C ARG A 42 -3.19 10.09 -8.01
N GLY A 43 -2.02 9.74 -8.55
CA GLY A 43 -0.73 10.28 -8.13
C GLY A 43 -0.50 10.11 -6.63
N LEU A 44 0.03 11.14 -5.97
CA LEU A 44 0.47 11.09 -4.57
C LEU A 44 -0.60 10.58 -3.59
N ASP A 45 -1.88 10.90 -3.81
CA ASP A 45 -2.95 10.44 -2.92
C ASP A 45 -3.21 8.95 -3.05
N PHE A 46 -3.05 8.40 -4.26
CA PHE A 46 -3.13 6.95 -4.49
C PHE A 46 -1.87 6.26 -3.97
N ASP A 47 -0.68 6.83 -4.19
CA ASP A 47 0.59 6.27 -3.68
C ASP A 47 0.56 6.17 -2.15
N ARG A 48 0.01 7.17 -1.46
CA ARG A 48 -0.21 7.12 0.00
C ARG A 48 -1.16 6.00 0.41
N ALA A 49 -2.21 5.75 -0.37
CA ALA A 49 -3.14 4.66 -0.11
C ALA A 49 -2.46 3.30 -0.30
N VAL A 50 -1.65 3.14 -1.35
CA VAL A 50 -0.85 1.92 -1.58
C VAL A 50 0.11 1.68 -0.40
N LEU A 51 0.83 2.70 0.05
CA LEU A 51 1.75 2.58 1.19
C LEU A 51 1.04 2.23 2.50
N ALA A 52 -0.12 2.85 2.76
CA ALA A 52 -0.93 2.52 3.91
C ALA A 52 -1.43 1.07 3.85
N TYR A 53 -1.85 0.61 2.68
CA TYR A 53 -2.29 -0.77 2.46
C TYR A 53 -1.17 -1.77 2.72
N ILE A 54 0.03 -1.49 2.21
CA ILE A 54 1.20 -2.33 2.45
C ILE A 54 1.50 -2.41 3.95
N ALA A 55 1.49 -1.27 4.63
CA ALA A 55 1.76 -1.20 6.05
C ALA A 55 0.73 -1.98 6.88
N GLU A 56 -0.57 -1.83 6.57
CA GLU A 56 -1.63 -2.56 7.26
C GLU A 56 -1.55 -4.08 7.06
N ARG A 57 -1.23 -4.54 5.83
CA ARG A 57 -1.31 -5.96 5.48
C ARG A 57 -0.05 -6.78 5.79
N TRP A 58 1.13 -6.18 5.70
CA TRP A 58 2.40 -6.92 5.82
C TRP A 58 3.32 -6.45 6.94
N LEU A 59 3.13 -5.24 7.47
CA LEU A 59 4.06 -4.67 8.46
C LEU A 59 3.46 -4.57 9.86
N ILE A 60 2.15 -4.37 9.98
CA ILE A 60 1.46 -4.24 11.27
C ILE A 60 0.95 -5.60 11.78
N ASP A 61 0.55 -6.52 10.89
CA ASP A 61 0.08 -7.85 11.28
C ASP A 61 0.78 -8.98 10.50
N PRO A 62 1.93 -9.49 10.99
CA PRO A 62 2.69 -10.54 10.32
C PRO A 62 2.00 -11.93 10.34
N LYS A 63 0.81 -12.08 10.94
CA LYS A 63 0.06 -13.35 10.96
C LYS A 63 -0.96 -13.51 9.82
N ALA A 64 -1.10 -12.51 8.95
CA ALA A 64 -2.04 -12.54 7.82
C ALA A 64 -1.43 -13.03 6.50
N ALA A 65 -0.17 -13.48 6.52
CA ALA A 65 0.55 -14.06 5.37
C ALA A 65 0.59 -15.59 5.43
#